data_AF-A0A951BDI0-F1
#
_entry.id   AF-A0A951BDI0-F1
#
_cell.length_a   1.000
_cell.length_b   1.000
_cell.length_c   1.000
_cell.angle_alpha   90.00
_cell.angle_beta   90.00
_cell.angle_gamma   90.00
#
_symmetry.space_group_name_H-M   'P 1'
#
loop_
_entity.id
_entity.type
_entity.pdbx_description
1 polymer ?
#
loop_
_entity_poly.entity_id
_entity_poly.type
_entity_poly.pdbx_seq_one_letter_code
_entity_poly.pdbx_strand_id
1 'polypeptide(L)'
;AATGQIALEPLALFLIIFLWTPAHFWALALNRRDDYARAGVPMLPVVAGRAATTWQILVYSVLLVLASELPWALGFAGVIYGVIAAICGALFLLLAHQLNKSGANRLAAHRLFLFSISYLFVLFAALLIDHGGGSFPRTPAPHAGRSGGRVHAEALPGTVRGASGLPNLSTREV
;
A
#
# COMPACT_ATOMS: atom_id res chain seq x y z
N ALA A 1 -3.56 0.97 21.81
CA ALA A 1 -2.25 0.30 21.74
C ALA A 1 -2.07 -0.20 20.31
N ALA A 2 -1.00 0.21 19.61
CA ALA A 2 -0.66 -0.37 18.32
C ALA A 2 -0.26 -1.83 18.57
N THR A 3 -1.09 -2.76 18.11
CA THR A 3 -0.88 -4.19 18.29
C THR A 3 0.49 -4.58 17.72
N GLY A 4 1.36 -5.13 18.57
CA GLY A 4 2.65 -5.71 18.23
C GLY A 4 2.55 -7.02 17.44
N GLN A 5 1.59 -7.10 16.52
CA GLN A 5 1.56 -8.10 15.47
C GLN A 5 1.91 -7.37 14.18
N ILE A 6 3.10 -7.66 13.65
CA ILE A 6 3.47 -7.19 12.32
C ILE A 6 2.45 -7.81 11.37
N ALA A 7 1.44 -7.02 10.97
CA ALA A 7 0.52 -7.45 9.92
C ALA A 7 1.37 -7.72 8.67
N LEU A 8 1.35 -8.96 8.20
CA LEU A 8 2.15 -9.39 7.04
C LEU A 8 1.75 -8.65 5.76
N GLU A 9 0.53 -8.10 5.73
CA GLU A 9 -0.02 -7.26 4.67
C GLU A 9 0.83 -6.00 4.40
N PRO A 10 0.99 -5.03 5.34
CA PRO A 10 1.91 -3.90 5.16
C PRO A 10 3.34 -4.29 4.84
N LEU A 11 3.83 -5.40 5.39
CA LEU A 11 5.20 -5.87 5.16
C LEU A 11 5.40 -6.31 3.71
N ALA A 12 4.43 -7.02 3.13
CA ALA A 12 4.48 -7.41 1.72
C ALA A 12 4.47 -6.18 0.80
N LEU A 13 3.60 -5.20 1.05
CA LEU A 13 3.54 -3.95 0.28
C LEU A 13 4.84 -3.14 0.40
N PHE A 14 5.40 -3.07 1.62
CA PHE A 14 6.69 -2.45 1.87
C PHE A 14 7.79 -3.14 1.04
N LEU A 15 7.84 -4.46 1.03
CA LEU A 15 8.83 -5.23 0.27
C LEU A 15 8.71 -4.99 -1.24
N ILE A 16 7.48 -4.96 -1.78
CA ILE A 16 7.21 -4.67 -3.19
C ILE A 16 7.77 -3.29 -3.56
N ILE A 17 7.44 -2.25 -2.80
CA ILE A 17 7.93 -0.89 -3.07
C ILE A 17 9.45 -0.82 -2.92
N PHE A 18 9.98 -1.40 -1.85
CA PHE A 18 11.41 -1.39 -1.57
C PHE A 18 12.23 -2.06 -2.68
N LEU A 19 11.76 -3.17 -3.25
CA LEU A 19 12.43 -3.85 -4.36
C LEU A 19 12.20 -3.16 -5.71
N TRP A 20 11.04 -2.53 -5.89
CA TRP A 20 10.70 -1.79 -7.12
C TRP A 20 11.55 -0.53 -7.29
N THR A 21 11.77 0.25 -6.21
CA THR A 21 12.51 1.51 -6.24
C THR A 21 13.91 1.41 -6.88
N PRO A 22 14.81 0.51 -6.44
CA PRO A 22 16.14 0.39 -7.04
C PRO A 22 16.07 -0.09 -8.50
N ALA A 23 15.25 -1.09 -8.81
CA ALA A 23 15.09 -1.59 -10.19
C ALA A 23 14.62 -0.49 -11.15
N HIS A 24 13.66 0.32 -10.72
CA HIS A 24 13.11 1.44 -11.49
C HIS A 24 14.13 2.57 -11.70
N PHE A 25 14.80 3.00 -10.63
CA PHE A 25 15.79 4.08 -10.74
C PHE A 25 16.99 3.69 -11.58
N TRP A 26 17.45 2.45 -11.50
CA TRP A 26 18.55 1.98 -12.33
C TRP A 26 18.18 1.90 -13.81
N ALA A 27 16.94 1.53 -14.14
CA ALA A 27 16.46 1.57 -15.52
C ALA A 27 16.45 3.02 -16.07
N LEU A 28 16.02 4.01 -15.27
CA LEU A 28 16.09 5.42 -15.63
C LEU A 28 17.53 5.92 -15.80
N ALA A 29 18.40 5.54 -14.87
CA ALA A 29 19.82 5.89 -14.90
C ALA A 29 20.53 5.30 -16.12
N LEU A 30 20.11 4.12 -16.59
CA LEU A 30 20.59 3.51 -17.84
C LEU A 30 20.19 4.37 -19.06
N ASN A 31 18.95 4.86 -19.08
CA ASN A 31 18.40 5.65 -20.19
C ASN A 31 19.03 7.06 -20.30
N ARG A 32 19.40 7.66 -19.16
CA ARG A 32 20.03 9.00 -19.09
C ARG A 32 21.51 8.96 -18.67
N ARG A 33 22.17 7.81 -18.84
CA ARG A 33 23.57 7.62 -18.43
C ARG A 33 24.49 8.73 -18.92
N ASP A 34 24.38 9.11 -20.19
CA ASP A 34 25.27 10.09 -20.80
C ASP A 34 25.06 11.50 -20.21
N ASP A 35 23.83 11.83 -19.83
CA ASP A 35 23.53 13.08 -19.12
C ASP A 35 24.11 13.07 -17.71
N TYR A 36 24.00 11.95 -16.98
CA TYR A 36 24.59 11.79 -15.65
C TYR A 36 26.12 11.80 -15.68
N ALA A 37 26.73 11.20 -16.70
CA ALA A 37 28.17 11.21 -16.90
C ALA A 37 28.69 12.62 -17.19
N ARG A 38 28.00 13.40 -18.05
CA ARG A 38 28.34 14.81 -18.28
C ARG A 38 28.16 15.69 -17.04
N ALA A 39 27.17 15.39 -16.22
CA ALA A 39 26.89 16.12 -14.98
C ALA A 39 27.77 15.70 -13.80
N GLY A 40 28.65 14.70 -13.97
CA GLY A 40 29.52 14.20 -12.90
C GLY A 40 28.77 13.49 -11.76
N VAL A 41 27.54 13.03 -11.99
CA VAL A 41 26.74 12.35 -10.96
C VAL A 41 27.08 10.85 -10.95
N PRO A 42 27.67 10.33 -9.86
CA PRO A 42 28.05 8.92 -9.76
C PRO A 42 26.81 8.05 -9.53
N MET A 43 26.15 7.62 -10.61
CA MET A 43 25.11 6.60 -10.58
C MET A 43 25.69 5.23 -10.91
N LEU A 44 25.06 4.15 -10.43
CA LEU A 44 25.45 2.75 -10.72
C LEU A 44 25.85 2.47 -12.18
N PRO A 45 25.09 2.92 -13.21
CA PRO A 45 25.50 2.72 -14.61
C PRO A 45 26.69 3.56 -15.09
N VAL A 46 27.04 4.63 -14.38
CA VAL A 46 28.23 5.45 -14.62
C VAL A 46 29.45 4.81 -13.97
N VAL A 47 29.31 4.26 -12.76
CA VAL A 47 30.42 3.72 -11.95
C VAL A 47 30.71 2.24 -12.25
N ALA A 48 29.69 1.37 -12.23
CA ALA A 48 29.82 -0.07 -12.45
C ALA A 48 29.60 -0.49 -13.91
N GLY A 49 29.13 0.44 -14.75
CA GLY A 49 28.86 0.20 -16.16
C GLY A 49 27.50 -0.42 -16.45
N ARG A 50 27.23 -0.56 -17.75
CA ARG A 50 25.94 -1.01 -18.30
C ARG A 50 25.61 -2.45 -17.89
N ALA A 51 26.55 -3.37 -18.05
CA ALA A 51 26.32 -4.80 -17.80
C ALA A 51 26.02 -5.10 -16.32
N ALA A 52 26.75 -4.48 -15.38
CA ALA A 52 26.50 -4.64 -13.96
C ALA A 52 25.11 -4.09 -13.58
N THR A 53 24.71 -2.97 -14.17
CA THR A 53 23.41 -2.35 -13.89
C THR A 53 22.26 -3.17 -14.46
N THR A 54 22.37 -3.70 -15.69
CA THR A 54 21.34 -4.58 -16.26
C THR A 54 21.21 -5.89 -15.51
N TRP A 55 22.32 -6.43 -15.00
CA TRP A 55 22.30 -7.61 -14.14
C TRP A 55 21.57 -7.35 -12.82
N GLN A 56 21.88 -6.24 -12.15
CA GLN A 56 21.18 -5.86 -10.92
C GLN A 56 19.69 -5.62 -11.18
N ILE A 57 19.32 -4.91 -12.26
CA ILE A 57 17.92 -4.75 -12.66
C ILE A 57 17.23 -6.12 -12.79
N LEU A 58 17.87 -7.10 -13.45
CA LEU A 58 17.30 -8.43 -13.62
C LEU A 58 17.12 -9.16 -12.30
N VAL A 59 18.11 -9.13 -11.40
CA VAL A 59 18.01 -9.75 -10.07
C VAL A 59 16.87 -9.13 -9.26
N TYR A 60 16.79 -7.80 -9.20
CA TYR A 60 15.72 -7.13 -8.47
C TYR A 60 14.35 -7.31 -9.14
N SER A 61 14.30 -7.49 -10.45
CA SER A 61 13.07 -7.84 -11.17
C SER A 61 12.53 -9.20 -10.73
N VAL A 62 13.40 -10.21 -10.59
CA VAL A 62 13.02 -11.52 -10.07
C VAL A 62 12.53 -11.41 -8.63
N LEU A 63 13.26 -10.71 -7.77
CA LEU A 63 12.86 -10.50 -6.39
C LEU A 63 11.52 -9.76 -6.28
N LEU A 64 11.29 -8.75 -7.13
CA LEU A 64 10.05 -7.99 -7.17
C LEU A 64 8.86 -8.89 -7.54
N VAL A 65 9.01 -9.75 -8.56
CA VAL A 65 7.95 -10.70 -8.96
C VAL A 65 7.64 -11.66 -7.81
N LEU A 66 8.66 -12.22 -7.17
CA LEU A 66 8.46 -13.08 -5.99
C LEU A 66 7.75 -12.33 -4.85
N ALA A 67 8.13 -11.08 -4.60
CA ALA A 67 7.50 -10.25 -3.58
C ALA A 67 6.04 -9.89 -3.91
N SER A 68 5.70 -9.67 -5.18
CA SER A 68 4.32 -9.41 -5.61
C SER A 68 3.42 -10.64 -5.58
N GLU A 69 3.98 -11.85 -5.57
CA GLU A 69 3.18 -13.08 -5.38
C GLU A 69 2.90 -13.37 -3.89
N LEU A 70 3.63 -12.73 -2.96
CA LEU A 70 3.43 -12.94 -1.51
C LEU A 70 2.01 -12.64 -1.05
N PRO A 71 1.33 -11.54 -1.43
CA PRO A 71 -0.03 -11.26 -0.99
C PRO A 71 -1.01 -12.36 -1.39
N TRP A 72 -0.85 -12.96 -2.58
CA TRP A 72 -1.66 -14.08 -3.02
C TRP A 72 -1.30 -15.37 -2.29
N ALA A 73 -0.01 -15.68 -2.16
CA ALA A 73 0.47 -16.89 -1.47
C ALA A 73 0.10 -16.93 0.03
N LEU A 74 0.02 -15.76 0.68
CA LEU A 74 -0.40 -15.63 2.07
C LEU A 74 -1.93 -15.59 2.25
N GLY A 75 -2.70 -15.59 1.16
CA GLY A 75 -4.16 -15.57 1.19
C GLY A 75 -4.77 -14.20 1.48
N PHE A 76 -3.99 -13.12 1.41
CA PHE A 76 -4.48 -11.74 1.59
C PHE A 76 -5.10 -11.15 0.33
N ALA A 77 -4.69 -11.65 -0.84
CA ALA A 77 -5.18 -11.22 -2.14
C ALA A 77 -5.86 -12.37 -2.88
N GLY A 78 -6.94 -12.07 -3.58
CA GLY A 78 -7.74 -13.00 -4.35
C GLY A 78 -7.02 -13.54 -5.59
N VAL A 79 -7.64 -14.57 -6.19
CA VAL A 79 -7.10 -15.25 -7.38
C VAL A 79 -6.92 -14.29 -8.56
N ILE A 80 -7.77 -13.26 -8.67
CA ILE A 80 -7.67 -12.24 -9.73
C ILE A 80 -6.35 -11.49 -9.61
N TYR A 81 -5.96 -11.09 -8.40
CA TYR A 81 -4.68 -10.43 -8.16
C TYR A 81 -3.51 -11.35 -8.52
N GLY A 82 -3.52 -12.61 -8.07
CA GLY A 82 -2.46 -13.57 -8.38
C GLY A 82 -2.26 -13.80 -9.88
N VAL A 83 -3.35 -13.93 -10.65
CA VAL A 83 -3.26 -14.09 -12.11
C VAL A 83 -2.69 -12.84 -12.79
N ILE A 84 -3.13 -11.66 -12.38
CA ILE A 84 -2.62 -10.39 -12.93
C ILE A 84 -1.13 -10.23 -12.57
N ALA A 85 -0.76 -10.47 -11.31
CA ALA A 85 0.62 -10.41 -10.83
C ALA A 85 1.53 -11.36 -11.61
N ALA A 86 1.09 -12.60 -11.83
CA ALA A 86 1.85 -13.59 -12.57
C ALA A 86 2.09 -13.19 -14.03
N ILE A 87 1.05 -12.73 -14.73
CA ILE A 87 1.16 -12.29 -16.14
C ILE A 87 2.06 -11.07 -16.24
N CYS A 88 1.78 -10.04 -15.44
CA CYS A 88 2.57 -8.81 -15.43
C CYS A 88 4.03 -9.09 -15.03
N GLY A 89 4.25 -10.01 -14.09
CA GLY A 89 5.57 -10.39 -13.61
C GLY A 89 6.37 -11.15 -14.66
N ALA A 90 5.73 -12.09 -15.37
CA ALA A 90 6.36 -12.79 -16.49
C ALA A 90 6.78 -11.81 -17.60
N LEU A 91 5.90 -10.86 -17.96
CA LEU A 91 6.23 -9.80 -18.92
C LEU A 91 7.38 -8.92 -18.41
N PHE A 92 7.40 -8.56 -17.13
CA PHE A 92 8.47 -7.77 -16.51
C PHE A 92 9.84 -8.46 -16.65
N LEU A 93 9.88 -9.76 -16.37
CA LEU A 93 11.10 -10.58 -16.49
C LEU A 93 11.57 -10.72 -17.93
N LEU A 94 10.64 -10.88 -18.89
CA LEU A 94 10.98 -10.93 -20.31
C LEU A 94 11.63 -9.62 -20.77
N LEU A 95 11.08 -8.47 -20.36
CA LEU A 95 11.65 -7.16 -20.68
C LEU A 95 13.02 -6.96 -20.02
N ALA A 96 13.17 -7.35 -18.75
CA ALA A 96 14.45 -7.25 -18.03
C ALA A 96 15.53 -8.15 -18.67
N HIS A 97 15.15 -9.37 -19.07
CA HIS A 97 16.04 -10.28 -19.79
C HIS A 97 16.44 -9.73 -21.16
N GLN A 98 15.49 -9.18 -21.91
CA GLN A 98 15.76 -8.53 -23.19
C GLN A 98 16.70 -7.32 -23.03
N LEU A 99 16.54 -6.53 -21.97
CA LEU A 99 17.44 -5.43 -21.65
C LEU A 99 18.87 -5.92 -21.39
N ASN A 100 19.02 -7.00 -20.63
CA ASN A 100 20.32 -7.59 -20.34
C ASN A 100 20.99 -8.14 -21.62
N LYS A 101 20.24 -8.85 -22.47
CA LYS A 101 20.75 -9.41 -23.72
C LYS A 101 21.09 -8.34 -24.77
N SER A 102 20.36 -7.22 -24.78
CA SER A 102 20.57 -6.12 -25.74
C SER A 102 21.70 -5.15 -25.35
N GLY A 103 22.44 -5.43 -24.27
CA GLY A 103 23.59 -4.59 -23.87
C GLY A 103 23.19 -3.19 -23.43
N ALA A 104 22.09 -3.06 -22.68
CA ALA A 104 21.56 -1.77 -22.22
C ALA A 104 21.13 -0.83 -23.38
N ASN A 105 20.39 -1.37 -24.37
CA ASN A 105 19.78 -0.53 -25.39
C ASN A 105 18.87 0.53 -24.74
N ARG A 106 19.06 1.80 -25.10
CA ARG A 106 18.32 2.94 -24.56
C ARG A 106 16.81 2.77 -24.70
N LEU A 107 16.34 2.25 -25.84
CA LEU A 107 14.91 1.99 -26.07
C LEU A 107 14.38 0.88 -25.14
N ALA A 108 15.16 -0.20 -24.95
CA ALA A 108 14.78 -1.28 -24.04
C ALA A 108 14.74 -0.80 -22.58
N ALA A 109 15.70 0.03 -22.16
CA ALA A 109 15.74 0.60 -20.82
C ALA A 109 14.53 1.51 -20.57
N HIS A 110 14.18 2.35 -21.55
CA HIS A 110 13.00 3.21 -21.47
C HIS A 110 11.69 2.40 -21.41
N ARG A 111 11.57 1.34 -22.21
CA ARG A 111 10.40 0.44 -22.18
C ARG A 111 10.26 -0.25 -20.83
N LEU A 112 11.35 -0.77 -20.26
CA LEU A 112 11.34 -1.40 -18.94
C LEU A 112 10.95 -0.39 -17.84
N PHE A 113 11.49 0.82 -17.90
CA PHE A 113 11.14 1.90 -16.98
C PHE A 113 9.64 2.23 -17.01
N LEU A 114 9.07 2.41 -18.21
CA LEU A 114 7.66 2.74 -18.36
C LEU A 114 6.76 1.55 -17.94
N PHE A 115 7.18 0.34 -18.28
CA PHE A 115 6.47 -0.87 -17.88
C PHE A 115 6.51 -1.08 -16.36
N SER A 116 7.60 -0.72 -15.67
CA SER A 116 7.70 -0.90 -14.21
C SER A 116 6.74 0.00 -13.42
N ILE A 117 6.43 1.20 -13.91
CA ILE A 117 5.46 2.07 -13.24
C ILE A 117 4.03 1.61 -13.53
N SER A 118 3.74 1.18 -14.77
CA SER A 118 2.47 0.55 -15.12
C SER A 118 2.23 -0.73 -14.32
N TYR A 119 3.27 -1.54 -14.12
CA TYR A 119 3.25 -2.76 -13.31
C TYR A 119 2.73 -2.49 -11.89
N LEU A 120 3.34 -1.50 -11.21
CA LEU A 120 2.95 -1.15 -9.85
C LEU A 120 1.51 -0.58 -9.79
N PHE A 121 1.15 0.23 -10.78
CA PHE A 121 -0.21 0.79 -10.88
C PHE A 121 -1.26 -0.31 -11.03
N VAL A 122 -0.99 -1.31 -11.89
CA VAL A 122 -1.87 -2.46 -12.08
C VAL A 122 -1.96 -3.32 -10.83
N LEU A 123 -0.83 -3.61 -10.15
CA LEU A 123 -0.83 -4.37 -8.90
C LEU A 123 -1.65 -3.68 -7.81
N PHE A 124 -1.47 -2.37 -7.61
CA PHE A 124 -2.24 -1.63 -6.61
C PHE A 124 -3.71 -1.47 -6.99
N ALA A 125 -4.03 -1.26 -8.27
CA ALA A 125 -5.41 -1.25 -8.72
C ALA A 125 -6.09 -2.60 -8.48
N ALA A 126 -5.40 -3.71 -8.77
CA ALA A 126 -5.91 -5.06 -8.52
C ALA A 126 -6.14 -5.31 -7.02
N LEU A 127 -5.20 -4.93 -6.15
CA LEU A 127 -5.38 -4.99 -4.70
C LEU A 127 -6.55 -4.12 -4.22
N LEU A 128 -6.71 -2.92 -4.77
CA LEU A 128 -7.80 -2.02 -4.40
C LEU A 128 -9.17 -2.59 -4.80
N ILE A 129 -9.27 -3.24 -5.95
CA ILE A 129 -10.51 -3.90 -6.40
C ILE A 129 -10.83 -5.09 -5.48
N ASP A 130 -9.82 -5.89 -5.17
CA ASP A 130 -9.96 -7.07 -4.33
C ASP A 130 -10.39 -6.71 -2.89
N HIS A 131 -9.81 -5.65 -2.32
CA HIS A 131 -10.15 -5.18 -0.98
C HIS A 131 -11.41 -4.30 -0.95
N GLY A 132 -11.63 -3.47 -1.96
CA GLY A 132 -12.80 -2.60 -2.09
C GLY A 132 -14.09 -3.34 -2.46
N GLY A 133 -13.97 -4.57 -2.98
CA GLY A 133 -15.09 -5.47 -3.25
C GLY A 133 -15.64 -6.18 -2.00
N GLY A 134 -14.96 -6.08 -0.86
CA GLY A 134 -15.46 -6.51 0.44
C GLY A 134 -16.70 -5.71 0.83
N SER A 135 -17.87 -6.25 0.49
CA SER A 135 -19.20 -5.84 0.93
C SER A 135 -19.18 -5.00 2.21
N PHE A 136 -19.41 -3.69 2.06
CA PHE A 136 -19.93 -2.86 3.14
C PHE A 136 -21.07 -3.65 3.77
N PRO A 137 -20.97 -4.06 5.06
CA PRO A 137 -22.14 -4.54 5.75
C PRO A 137 -23.16 -3.42 5.66
N ARG A 138 -24.23 -3.63 4.89
CA ARG A 138 -25.43 -2.84 5.06
C ARG A 138 -25.83 -3.12 6.50
N THR A 139 -25.46 -2.22 7.41
CA THR A 139 -25.96 -2.25 8.78
C THR A 139 -27.46 -2.48 8.64
N PRO A 140 -28.02 -3.60 9.12
CA PRO A 140 -29.45 -3.74 9.16
C PRO A 140 -29.94 -2.55 9.98
N ALA A 141 -30.71 -1.65 9.36
CA ALA A 141 -31.38 -0.62 10.11
C ALA A 141 -32.09 -1.34 11.27
N PRO A 142 -31.87 -0.96 12.54
CA PRO A 142 -32.61 -1.56 13.62
C PRO A 142 -34.08 -1.23 13.40
N HIS A 143 -34.82 -2.22 12.88
CA HIS A 143 -36.24 -2.14 12.70
C HIS A 143 -36.88 -1.86 14.05
N ALA A 144 -37.75 -0.85 14.03
CA ALA A 144 -38.76 -0.63 15.04
C ALA A 144 -39.47 -1.93 15.42
N GLY A 145 -39.67 -2.15 16.72
CA GLY A 145 -40.57 -3.20 17.20
C GLY A 145 -40.13 -3.87 18.50
N ARG A 146 -40.25 -3.16 19.63
CA ARG A 146 -40.57 -3.84 20.89
C ARG A 146 -41.69 -3.11 21.63
N SER A 147 -42.88 -3.68 21.42
CA SER A 147 -44.09 -3.56 22.21
C SER A 147 -43.83 -3.70 23.73
N GLY A 148 -44.49 -2.83 24.49
CA GLY A 148 -45.29 -3.19 25.68
C GLY A 148 -44.57 -3.82 26.86
N GLY A 149 -44.36 -3.05 27.94
CA GLY A 149 -43.86 -3.60 29.19
C GLY A 149 -43.84 -2.62 30.37
N ARG A 150 -45.02 -2.40 30.97
CA ARG A 150 -45.27 -2.00 32.36
C ARG A 150 -44.78 -0.63 32.83
N VAL A 151 -45.74 0.30 32.81
CA VAL A 151 -45.85 1.38 33.78
C VAL A 151 -46.10 0.75 35.16
N HIS A 152 -45.07 0.68 36.01
CA HIS A 152 -45.27 0.49 37.45
C HIS A 152 -45.22 1.87 38.10
N ALA A 153 -46.40 2.35 38.43
CA ALA A 153 -46.60 3.34 39.47
C ALA A 153 -46.20 2.71 40.80
N GLU A 154 -45.22 3.29 41.49
CA GLU A 154 -45.03 3.05 42.92
C GLU A 154 -44.88 4.38 43.63
N ALA A 155 -45.76 4.59 44.60
CA ALA A 155 -46.00 5.81 45.32
C ALA A 155 -44.99 6.03 46.46
N LEU A 156 -44.72 7.31 46.74
CA LEU A 156 -43.97 7.84 47.88
C LEU A 156 -44.56 7.35 49.22
N PRO A 157 -43.76 7.26 50.30
CA PRO A 157 -43.69 8.40 51.23
C PRO A 157 -42.34 8.60 51.96
N GLY A 158 -42.10 9.85 52.41
CA GLY A 158 -41.12 10.20 53.47
C GLY A 158 -39.90 10.98 52.97
N THR A 159 -39.91 12.32 52.99
CA THR A 159 -39.26 13.16 54.03
C THR A 159 -37.74 12.93 54.08
N VAL A 160 -36.87 13.88 53.70
CA VAL A 160 -36.32 14.95 54.55
C VAL A 160 -35.53 15.98 53.70
N ARG A 161 -35.81 17.28 53.94
CA ARG A 161 -34.98 18.53 53.85
C ARG A 161 -33.87 18.63 52.77
N GLY A 162 -33.79 19.68 51.97
CA GLY A 162 -34.05 21.08 52.29
C GLY A 162 -32.84 21.75 52.98
N ALA A 163 -31.77 22.02 52.23
CA ALA A 163 -30.69 22.96 52.57
C ALA A 163 -30.00 23.39 51.25
N SER A 164 -30.61 24.28 50.48
CA SER A 164 -30.27 25.71 50.41
C SER A 164 -28.76 25.96 50.28
N GLY A 165 -28.33 26.12 49.02
CA GLY A 165 -26.99 26.54 48.64
C GLY A 165 -26.62 27.90 49.26
N LEU A 166 -25.38 27.96 49.73
CA LEU A 166 -24.73 29.18 50.18
C LEU A 166 -24.55 30.17 49.01
N PRO A 167 -24.79 31.48 49.23
CA PRO A 167 -24.52 32.52 48.25
C PRO A 167 -23.07 33.01 48.37
N ASN A 168 -22.35 33.17 47.25
CA ASN A 168 -21.29 34.18 47.21
C ASN A 168 -21.08 34.75 45.79
N LEU A 169 -21.71 35.89 45.60
CA LEU A 169 -21.21 37.11 44.94
C LEU A 169 -19.84 36.99 44.26
N SER A 170 -19.84 37.04 42.93
CA SER A 170 -18.78 37.73 42.18
C SER A 170 -19.45 38.72 41.24
N THR A 171 -19.33 39.98 41.63
CA THR A 171 -19.90 41.18 41.03
C THR A 171 -19.06 41.61 39.83
N ARG A 172 -19.73 41.79 38.69
CA ARG A 172 -19.58 42.87 37.66
C ARG A 172 -18.16 43.45 37.50
N GLU A 173 -17.48 43.27 36.36
CA GLU A 173 -17.61 44.14 35.16
C GLU A 173 -17.98 45.60 35.50
N VAL A 174 -16.97 46.48 35.62
CA VAL A 174 -16.64 47.63 34.74
C VAL A 174 -15.54 48.43 35.43
#